data_AF-A0A1Y9TLF0-F1
#
_entry.id   AF-A0A1Y9TLF0-F1
#
_cell.length_a   1.000
_cell.length_b   1.000
_cell.length_c   1.000
_cell.angle_alpha   90.00
_cell.angle_beta   90.00
_cell.angle_gamma   90.00
#
_symmetry.space_group_name_H-M   'P 1'
#
loop_
_entity.id
_entity.type
_entity.pdbx_description
1 polymer ?
#
loop_
_entity_poly.entity_id
_entity_poly.type
_entity_poly.pdbx_seq_one_letter_code
_entity_poly.pdbx_strand_id
1 'polypeptide(L)' 'MLQYLNNTVQFNNVYRKLPFEITTRLGCYGKIVGTKLISYRTKSFIVEFSDNTRLWLFEKEIKFLN' A
#
# COMPACT_ATOMS: atom_id res chain seq x y z
N MET A 1 -9.82 1.43 15.39
CA MET A 1 -8.77 1.71 14.38
C MET A 1 -8.23 0.38 13.83
N LEU A 2 -9.06 -0.40 13.11
CA LEU A 2 -8.73 -1.73 12.54
C LEU A 2 -9.41 -1.97 11.17
N GLN A 3 -10.13 -0.99 10.63
CA GLN A 3 -11.17 -1.16 9.60
C GLN A 3 -10.64 -1.61 8.22
N TYR A 4 -9.32 -1.69 8.04
CA TYR A 4 -8.68 -1.96 6.75
C TYR A 4 -7.79 -3.20 6.74
N LEU A 5 -7.62 -3.88 7.87
CA LEU A 5 -6.78 -5.08 7.95
C LEU A 5 -7.37 -6.19 7.07
N ASN A 6 -6.48 -6.93 6.40
CA ASN A 6 -6.79 -8.02 5.47
C ASN A 6 -7.56 -7.60 4.20
N ASN A 7 -7.86 -6.31 4.01
CA ASN A 7 -8.42 -5.85 2.74
C ASN A 7 -7.38 -6.01 1.63
N THR A 8 -7.85 -6.52 0.50
CA THR A 8 -7.05 -6.63 -0.71
C THR A 8 -7.05 -5.28 -1.41
N VAL A 9 -5.86 -4.83 -1.80
CA VAL A 9 -5.69 -3.57 -2.50
C VAL A 9 -4.80 -3.77 -3.72
N GLN A 10 -5.05 -2.97 -4.75
CA GLN A 10 -4.19 -2.87 -5.92
C GLN A 10 -3.29 -1.65 -5.77
N PHE A 11 -1.98 -1.83 -5.98
CA PHE A 11 -1.07 -0.70 -6.10
C PHE A 11 -1.25 -0.07 -7.48
N ASN A 12 -1.86 1.11 -7.58
CA ASN A 12 -2.37 1.63 -8.85
C ASN A 12 -1.63 2.87 -9.36
N ASN A 13 -1.08 3.70 -8.46
CA ASN A 13 -0.41 4.94 -8.85
C ASN A 13 0.83 5.22 -8.02
N VAL A 14 1.80 5.89 -8.64
CA VAL A 14 3.03 6.36 -8.01
C VAL A 14 3.08 7.88 -8.14
N TYR A 15 2.94 8.60 -7.04
CA TYR A 15 2.97 10.08 -7.03
C TYR A 15 4.34 10.66 -6.65
N ARG A 16 5.29 9.80 -6.30
CA ARG A 16 6.64 10.17 -5.84
C ARG A 16 7.70 9.37 -6.59
N LYS A 17 8.92 9.88 -6.64
CA LYS A 17 10.03 9.13 -7.24
C LYS A 17 10.33 7.91 -6.36
N LEU A 18 9.88 6.74 -6.79
CA LEU A 18 10.16 5.46 -6.15
C LEU A 18 11.34 4.77 -6.85
N PRO A 19 12.14 3.98 -6.12
CA PRO A 19 13.10 3.05 -6.73
C PRO A 19 12.42 2.17 -7.78
N PHE A 20 13.19 1.83 -8.83
CA PHE A 20 12.68 1.04 -9.96
C PHE A 20 12.06 -0.29 -9.50
N GLU A 21 12.70 -0.94 -8.52
CA GLU A 21 12.26 -2.19 -7.87
C GLU A 21 10.88 -2.11 -7.22
N ILE A 22 10.42 -0.90 -6.89
CA ILE A 22 9.09 -0.67 -6.33
C ILE A 22 8.10 -0.37 -7.44
N THR A 23 8.48 0.40 -8.46
CA THR A 23 7.61 0.68 -9.62
C THR A 23 7.29 -0.56 -10.43
N THR A 24 8.12 -1.60 -10.43
CA THR A 24 7.80 -2.89 -11.07
C THR A 24 6.58 -3.58 -10.45
N ARG A 25 6.17 -3.20 -9.23
CA ARG A 25 4.97 -3.72 -8.56
C ARG A 25 3.69 -2.93 -8.87
N LEU A 26 3.76 -1.91 -9.73
CA LEU A 26 2.56 -1.19 -10.15
C LEU A 26 1.59 -2.17 -10.85
N GLY A 27 0.32 -2.13 -10.47
CA GLY A 27 -0.72 -3.05 -10.91
C GLY A 27 -0.83 -4.32 -10.07
N CYS A 28 0.14 -4.64 -9.20
CA CYS A 28 0.10 -5.81 -8.34
C CYS A 28 -0.91 -5.67 -7.19
N TYR A 29 -1.37 -6.82 -6.71
CA TYR A 29 -2.28 -6.93 -5.58
C TYR A 29 -1.52 -7.26 -4.31
N GLY A 30 -1.95 -6.69 -3.20
CA GLY A 30 -1.44 -7.02 -1.88
C GLY A 30 -2.52 -6.89 -0.81
N LYS A 31 -2.20 -7.35 0.39
CA LYS A 31 -3.10 -7.28 1.55
C LYS A 31 -2.59 -6.24 2.53
N ILE A 32 -3.50 -5.45 3.09
CA ILE A 32 -3.15 -4.54 4.18
C ILE A 32 -2.92 -5.37 5.45
N VAL A 33 -1.67 -5.41 5.90
CA VAL A 33 -1.25 -6.08 7.14
C VAL A 33 -1.04 -5.11 8.31
N GLY A 34 -1.12 -3.81 8.04
CA GLY A 34 -0.99 -2.80 9.08
C GLY A 34 -1.19 -1.38 8.56
N THR A 35 -1.18 -0.43 9.49
CA THR A 35 -1.22 1.00 9.17
C THR A 35 -0.16 1.72 9.99
N LYS A 36 0.44 2.75 9.40
CA LYS A 36 1.42 3.61 10.08
C LYS A 36 1.04 5.07 9.92
N LEU A 37 0.93 5.76 11.05
CA LEU A 37 0.74 7.21 11.06
C LEU A 37 2.10 7.88 10.79
N ILE A 38 2.16 8.69 9.73
CA ILE A 38 3.34 9.46 9.34
C ILE A 38 3.30 10.86 9.98
N SER A 39 2.10 11.46 10.05
CA SER A 39 1.84 12.75 10.69
C SER A 39 0.40 12.79 11.18
N TYR A 40 0.00 13.85 11.90
CA TYR A 40 -1.38 14.02 12.38
C TYR A 40 -2.46 13.88 11.30
N ARG A 41 -2.14 14.15 10.03
CA ARG A 41 -3.08 14.06 8.90
C ARG A 41 -2.70 13.02 7.84
N THR A 42 -1.60 12.31 8.02
CA THR A 42 -1.07 11.41 6.98
C THR A 42 -0.92 10.01 7.54
N LYS A 43 -1.69 9.07 6.98
CA LYS A 43 -1.57 7.63 7.21
C LYS A 43 -0.97 6.95 5.99
N SER A 44 -0.22 5.88 6.24
CA SER A 44 0.24 4.94 5.23
C SER A 44 -0.26 3.54 5.59
N PHE A 45 -0.48 2.73 4.57
CA PHE A 45 -0.88 1.34 4.68
C PHE A 45 0.34 0.45 4.44
N ILE A 46 0.54 -0.52 5.31
CA ILE A 46 1.55 -1.55 5.12
C ILE A 46 0.88 -2.64 4.29
N VAL A 47 1.30 -2.76 3.04
CA VAL A 47 0.75 -3.71 2.07
C VAL A 47 1.78 -4.82 1.85
N GLU A 48 1.36 -6.06 2.11
CA GLU A 48 2.13 -7.26 1.84
C GLU A 48 1.71 -7.88 0.50
N PHE A 49 2.69 -8.15 -0.36
CA PHE A 49 2.49 -8.77 -1.66
C PHE A 49 2.76 -10.28 -1.60
N SER A 50 2.46 -10.99 -2.69
CA SER A 50 2.61 -12.46 -2.77
C SER A 50 4.04 -12.97 -2.58
N ASP A 51 5.04 -12.12 -2.83
CA ASP A 51 6.46 -12.39 -2.60
C ASP A 51 6.91 -12.13 -1.15
N ASN A 52 5.96 -11.89 -0.24
CA ASN A 52 6.18 -11.43 1.14
C ASN A 52 6.88 -10.06 1.26
N THR A 53 7.05 -9.33 0.15
CA THR A 53 7.55 -7.97 0.23
C THR A 53 6.48 -7.08 0.84
N ARG A 54 6.92 -6.15 1.71
CA ARG A 54 6.05 -5.18 2.35
C ARG A 54 6.40 -3.78 1.90
N LEU A 55 5.40 -3.02 1.47
CA LEU A 55 5.57 -1.62 1.11
C LEU A 55 4.63 -0.74 1.93
N TRP A 56 5.09 0.48 2.22
CA TRP A 56 4.24 1.52 2.80
C TRP A 56 3.68 2.37 1.68
N LEU A 57 2.38 2.22 1.43
CA LEU A 57 1.67 2.91 0.38
C LEU A 57 0.68 3.90 1.00
N PHE A 58 0.58 5.08 0.40
CA PHE A 58 -0.43 6.06 0.79
C PHE A 58 -1.80 5.69 0.24
N GLU A 59 -2.85 6.22 0.86
CA GLU A 59 -4.24 5.99 0.43
C GLU A 59 -4.48 6.32 -1.05
N LYS A 60 -3.81 7.34 -1.58
CA LYS A 60 -3.90 7.72 -2.99
C LYS A 60 -3.20 6.74 -3.94
N GLU A 61 -2.20 6.00 -3.44
CA GLU A 61 -1.41 5.05 -4.23
C GLU A 61 -2.10 3.69 -4.39
N ILE A 62 -3.12 3.40 -3.57
CA ILE A 62 -3.82 2.12 -3.54
C ILE A 62 -5.28 2.26 -3.99
N LYS A 63 -5.80 1.21 -4.61
CA LYS A 63 -7.22 1.04 -4.90
C LYS A 63 -7.75 -0.13 -4.08
N PHE A 64 -8.77 0.13 -3.27
CA PHE A 64 -9.45 -0.93 -2.52
C PHE A 64 -10.26 -1.81 -3.45
N LEU A 65 -10.14 -3.13 -3.27
CA LEU A 65 -10.95 -4.14 -3.94
C LEU A 65 -11.84 -4.73 -2.86
N ASN A 66 -13.15 -4.48 -2.98
CA ASN A 66 -14.17 -4.95 -2.02
C ASN A 66 -14.02 -6.44 -1.71
#